data_AF-A0A1I1ZT15-F1
#
_entry.id   AF-A0A1I1ZT15-F1
#
_cell.length_a   1.000
_cell.length_b   1.000
_cell.length_c   1.000
_cell.angle_alpha   90.00
_cell.angle_beta   90.00
_cell.angle_gamma   90.00
#
_symmetry.space_group_name_H-M   'P 1'
#
loop_
_entity.id
_entity.type
_entity.pdbx_description
1 polymer ?
#
loop_
_entity_poly.entity_id
_entity_poly.type
_entity_poly.pdbx_seq_one_letter_code
_entity_poly.pdbx_strand_id
1 'polypeptide(L)' 'MIKFVVHNDCLSVGKVDILGVSSASHFQIGDSDYVTLYSIFDTPPESVIVGPLAPFPEPGGASSAQGEGAE' A
#
# COMPACT_ATOMS: atom_id res chain seq x y z
N MET A 1 -16.95 26.38 -34.10
CA MET A 1 -16.99 25.17 -33.24
C MET A 1 -16.29 24.05 -34.02
N ILE A 2 -15.15 23.57 -33.54
CA ILE A 2 -14.36 22.55 -34.24
C ILE A 2 -14.94 21.18 -33.89
N LYS A 3 -15.25 20.37 -34.90
CA LYS A 3 -15.77 19.01 -34.74
C LYS A 3 -14.60 18.04 -34.76
N PHE A 4 -14.28 17.43 -33.63
CA PHE A 4 -13.33 16.32 -33.57
C PHE A 4 -14.07 15.01 -33.83
N VAL A 5 -13.56 14.22 -34.78
CA VAL A 5 -14.04 12.85 -35.03
C VAL A 5 -12.94 11.92 -34.55
N VAL A 6 -13.23 11.17 -33.48
CA VAL A 6 -12.32 10.15 -32.96
C VAL A 6 -12.68 8.83 -33.62
N HIS A 7 -11.73 8.25 -34.36
CA HIS A 7 -11.84 6.90 -34.91
C HIS A 7 -11.01 5.98 -34.02
N ASN A 8 -11.67 5.24 -33.13
CA ASN A 8 -11.01 4.14 -32.43
C ASN A 8 -10.96 2.95 -33.39
N ASP A 9 -9.79 2.73 -34.00
CA ASP A 9 -9.50 1.53 -34.77
C ASP A 9 -9.34 0.32 -33.84
N CYS A 10 -9.04 -0.86 -34.39
CA CYS A 10 -8.86 -2.07 -33.60
C CYS A 10 -7.63 -1.95 -32.67
N LEU A 11 -7.84 -2.15 -31.37
CA LEU A 11 -6.76 -2.30 -30.40
C LEU A 11 -6.04 -3.63 -30.63
N SER A 12 -4.98 -3.61 -31.44
CA SER A 12 -4.17 -4.79 -31.74
C SER A 12 -3.02 -4.93 -30.75
N VAL A 13 -3.23 -5.72 -29.69
CA VAL A 13 -2.19 -6.08 -28.74
C VAL A 13 -1.49 -7.34 -29.27
N GLY A 14 -0.20 -7.22 -29.57
CA GLY A 14 0.62 -8.35 -30.01
C GLY A 14 0.95 -9.30 -28.87
N LYS A 15 2.15 -9.18 -28.29
CA LYS A 15 2.59 -10.02 -27.17
C LYS A 15 2.79 -9.18 -25.92
N VAL A 16 2.23 -9.65 -24.80
CA VAL A 16 2.47 -9.09 -23.47
C VAL A 16 3.05 -10.19 -22.59
N ASP A 17 4.30 -10.01 -22.16
CA ASP A 17 4.96 -10.92 -21.22
C ASP A 17 5.01 -10.25 -19.84
N ILE A 18 4.33 -10.84 -18.84
CA ILE A 18 4.33 -10.37 -17.45
C ILE A 18 5.05 -11.40 -16.58
N LEU A 19 6.20 -11.00 -16.03
CA LEU A 19 7.07 -11.88 -15.23
C LEU A 19 6.62 -12.04 -13.77
N GLY A 20 5.82 -11.10 -13.27
CA GLY A 20 5.28 -11.13 -11.92
C GLY A 20 4.43 -9.88 -11.65
N VAL A 21 3.49 -10.01 -10.74
CA VAL A 21 2.62 -8.92 -10.31
C VAL A 21 2.60 -8.86 -8.78
N SER A 22 2.43 -7.66 -8.21
CA SER A 22 2.26 -7.49 -6.76
C SER A 22 0.91 -8.03 -6.29
N SER A 23 0.78 -8.28 -4.99
CA SER A 23 -0.48 -8.71 -4.35
C SER A 23 -1.65 -7.75 -4.59
N ALA A 24 -1.34 -6.45 -4.77
CA ALA A 24 -2.26 -5.44 -5.25
C ALA A 24 -1.72 -4.87 -6.57
N SER A 25 -2.21 -5.38 -7.69
CA SER A 25 -1.81 -4.94 -9.03
C SER A 25 -3.01 -4.92 -9.97
N HIS A 26 -3.00 -3.97 -10.91
CA HIS A 26 -3.99 -3.85 -11.97
C HIS A 26 -3.27 -3.63 -13.29
N PHE A 27 -3.47 -4.53 -14.24
CA PHE A 27 -2.93 -4.40 -15.60
C PHE A 27 -4.10 -4.28 -16.58
N GLN A 28 -4.16 -3.16 -17.29
CA GLN A 28 -5.27 -2.83 -18.19
C GLN A 28 -4.74 -2.44 -19.56
N ILE A 29 -5.48 -2.86 -20.60
CA ILE A 29 -5.27 -2.48 -21.99
C ILE A 29 -6.59 -1.95 -22.54
N GLY A 30 -6.53 -0.81 -23.23
CA GLY A 30 -7.72 -0.08 -23.67
C GLY A 30 -8.19 0.95 -22.64
N ASP A 31 -9.33 1.55 -22.92
CA ASP A 31 -9.77 2.73 -22.20
C ASP A 31 -10.52 2.35 -20.91
N SER A 32 -10.34 3.16 -19.86
CA SER A 32 -11.13 3.12 -18.63
C SER A 32 -11.55 4.53 -18.29
N ASP A 33 -12.84 4.74 -18.03
CA ASP A 33 -13.32 6.04 -17.56
C ASP A 33 -12.84 6.32 -16.13
N TYR A 34 -12.86 5.29 -15.28
CA TYR A 34 -12.41 5.38 -13.89
C TYR A 34 -11.81 4.05 -13.43
N VAL A 35 -10.76 4.14 -12.62
CA VAL A 35 -10.24 3.01 -11.84
C VAL A 35 -10.36 3.40 -10.37
N THR A 36 -11.21 2.71 -9.62
CA THR A 36 -11.41 2.97 -8.20
C THR A 36 -10.79 1.85 -7.38
N LEU A 37 -9.75 2.21 -6.62
CA LEU A 37 -9.10 1.28 -5.69
C LEU A 37 -9.67 1.52 -4.30
N TYR A 38 -10.19 0.46 -3.69
CA TYR A 38 -10.64 0.49 -2.29
C TYR A 38 -9.64 -0.28 -1.45
N SER A 39 -9.19 0.35 -0.37
CA SER A 39 -8.55 -0.34 0.73
C SER A 39 -9.50 -0.22 1.92
N ILE A 40 -10.17 -1.33 2.25
CA ILE A 40 -11.01 -1.38 3.44
C ILE A 40 -10.10 -1.80 4.58
N PHE A 41 -9.94 -0.90 5.55
CA PHE A 41 -9.30 -1.24 6.80
C PHE A 41 -10.29 -2.09 7.60
N ASP A 42 -10.11 -3.41 7.62
CA ASP A 42 -10.97 -4.36 8.34
C ASP A 42 -10.66 -4.39 9.85
N THR A 43 -10.14 -3.30 10.40
CA THR A 43 -9.88 -3.18 11.83
C THR A 43 -11.05 -2.42 12.44
N PRO A 44 -11.95 -3.11 13.17
CA PRO A 44 -13.00 -2.46 13.93
C PRO A 44 -12.44 -1.28 14.75
N PRO A 45 -13.17 -0.17 14.94
CA PRO A 45 -12.71 0.97 15.74
C PRO A 45 -12.35 0.58 17.19
N GLU A 46 -12.87 -0.54 17.69
CA GLU A 46 -12.55 -1.12 19.00
C GLU A 46 -11.16 -1.80 19.04
N SER A 47 -10.57 -2.10 17.88
CA SER A 47 -9.26 -2.72 17.71
C SER A 47 -8.16 -1.74 17.28
N VAL A 48 -8.45 -0.44 17.29
CA VAL A 48 -7.42 0.60 17.25
C VAL A 48 -6.56 0.47 18.52
N ILE A 49 -5.32 -0.03 18.36
CA ILE A 49 -4.31 -0.07 19.42
C ILE A 49 -3.75 1.36 19.62
N VAL A 50 -4.62 2.32 19.96
CA VAL A 50 -4.20 3.58 20.59
C VAL A 50 -4.42 3.38 22.08
N GLY A 51 -3.69 2.41 22.63
CA GLY A 51 -3.39 2.44 24.05
C GLY A 51 -2.36 3.56 24.29
N PRO A 52 -2.41 4.29 25.42
CA PRO A 52 -1.27 5.08 25.84
C PRO A 52 -0.02 4.19 25.74
N LEU A 53 1.05 4.67 25.10
CA LEU A 53 2.37 4.08 25.26
C LEU A 53 2.70 4.14 26.76
N ALA A 54 2.37 3.08 27.48
CA ALA A 54 2.84 2.92 28.85
C ALA A 54 4.36 2.85 28.76
N PRO A 55 5.10 3.59 29.60
CA PRO A 55 6.54 3.42 29.68
C PRO A 55 6.85 1.93 29.85
N PHE A 56 7.67 1.37 28.96
CA PHE A 56 8.11 -0.01 29.13
C PHE A 56 8.79 -0.11 30.50
N PRO A 57 8.49 -1.18 31.28
CA PRO A 57 9.26 -1.42 32.48
C PRO A 57 10.73 -1.58 32.12
N GLU A 58 11.62 -1.21 33.03
CA GLU A 58 13.06 -1.43 32.83
C GLU A 58 13.29 -2.90 32.41
N PRO A 59 14.13 -3.15 31.38
CA PRO A 59 14.46 -4.50 30.98
C PRO A 59 14.97 -5.29 32.18
N GLY A 60 14.56 -6.56 32.30
CA GLY A 60 15.08 -7.43 33.36
C GLY A 60 16.60 -7.50 33.29
N GLY A 61 17.28 -6.96 34.31
CA GLY A 61 18.74 -6.83 34.32
C GLY A 61 19.28 -5.43 33.98
N ALA A 62 18.45 -4.39 33.93
CA ALA A 62 18.91 -2.99 33.77
C ALA A 62 19.98 -2.60 34.80
N SER A 63 19.83 -3.04 36.06
CA SER A 63 20.84 -2.82 37.12
C SER A 63 22.17 -3.54 36.88
N SER A 64 22.19 -4.55 36.01
CA SER A 64 23.36 -5.33 35.61
C SER A 64 23.84 -5.04 34.20
N ALA A 65 23.19 -4.10 33.49
CA ALA A 65 23.59 -3.69 32.15
C ALA A 65 24.87 -2.85 32.24
N GLN A 66 26.03 -3.51 32.15
CA GLN A 66 27.31 -2.84 31.94
C GLN A 66 27.40 -2.38 30.49
N GLY A 67 27.01 -1.15 30.21
CA GLY A 67 27.09 -0.61 28.86
C GLY A 67 26.84 0.89 28.72
N GLU A 68 26.07 1.51 29.60
CA GLU A 68 25.79 2.95 29.52
C GLU A 68 26.37 3.67 30.73
N GLY A 69 27.70 3.65 30.83
CA GLY A 69 28.42 4.69 31.55
C GLY A 69 28.35 5.96 30.72
N ALA A 70 27.54 6.92 31.14
CA ALA A 70 27.77 8.31 30.81
C ALA A 70 29.07 8.72 31.52
N GLU A 71 30.03 9.24 30.76
CA GLU A 71 30.94 10.23 31.35
C GLU A 71 30.14 11.48 31.75
#